data_AF-A0A3E4W2Q4-F1
#
_entry.id   AF-A0A3E4W2Q4-F1
#
_cell.length_a   1.000
_cell.length_b   1.000
_cell.length_c   1.000
_cell.angle_alpha   90.00
_cell.angle_beta   90.00
_cell.angle_gamma   90.00
#
_symmetry.space_group_name_H-M   'P 1'
#
loop_
_entity.id
_entity.type
_entity.pdbx_description
1 polymer ?
#
loop_
_entity_poly.entity_id
_entity_poly.type
_entity_poly.pdbx_seq_one_letter_code
_entity_poly.pdbx_strand_id
1 'polypeptide(L)' 'MDDCLAIQDKKEETFLYRIFISHPELNASAVARRMGISQSLMSQYISGIKKPSQEREALIVNTIKDIGKELMMIV' A
#
# COMPACT_ATOMS: atom_id res chain seq x y z
N MET A 1 20.34 21.45 26.14
CA MET A 1 20.15 22.04 24.79
C MET A 1 20.96 21.11 23.90
N ASP A 2 20.41 20.05 23.32
CA ASP A 2 19.15 19.94 22.60
C ASP A 2 18.36 18.68 23.01
N ASP A 3 17.21 18.92 23.61
CA ASP A 3 16.21 17.92 23.97
C ASP A 3 15.06 18.08 22.98
N CYS A 4 15.23 17.60 21.76
CA CYS A 4 14.15 17.55 20.75
C CYS A 4 14.58 16.72 19.53
N LEU A 5 14.31 15.42 19.53
CA LEU A 5 14.14 14.67 18.28
C LEU A 5 13.06 13.61 18.48
N ALA A 6 11.86 14.07 18.14
CA ALA A 6 10.72 13.32 17.64
C ALA A 6 10.14 12.27 18.58
N ILE A 7 9.08 12.71 19.27
CA ILE A 7 7.91 11.89 19.58
C ILE A 7 7.57 11.07 18.32
N GLN A 8 7.87 9.77 18.35
CA GLN A 8 7.31 8.83 17.40
C GLN A 8 5.83 8.70 17.76
N ASP A 9 5.01 9.57 17.16
CA ASP A 9 3.58 9.41 17.08
C ASP A 9 3.36 8.01 16.49
N LYS A 10 2.93 7.05 17.32
CA LYS A 10 2.60 5.68 16.90
C LYS A 10 1.38 5.76 16.00
N LYS A 11 1.60 6.17 14.75
CA LYS A 11 0.56 6.19 13.72
C LYS A 11 0.09 4.75 13.56
N GLU A 12 -1.18 4.50 13.84
CA GLU A 12 -1.75 3.17 13.62
C GLU A 12 -1.46 2.73 12.19
N GLU A 13 -0.77 1.60 12.06
CA GLU A 13 -0.39 1.05 10.76
C GLU A 13 -1.66 0.71 9.98
N THR A 14 -1.81 1.28 8.79
CA THR A 14 -2.95 0.92 7.93
C THR A 14 -2.83 -0.53 7.49
N PHE A 15 -3.96 -1.16 7.16
CA PHE A 15 -3.95 -2.50 6.58
C PHE A 15 -3.04 -2.59 5.33
N LEU A 16 -3.09 -1.57 4.47
CA LEU A 16 -2.24 -1.50 3.27
C LEU A 16 -0.75 -1.34 3.62
N TYR A 17 -0.42 -0.52 4.63
CA TYR A 17 0.96 -0.40 5.13
C TYR A 17 1.52 -1.78 5.51
N ARG A 18 0.74 -2.54 6.28
CA ARG A 18 1.14 -3.89 6.72
C ARG A 18 1.38 -4.83 5.55
N ILE A 19 0.60 -4.76 4.47
CA ILE A 19 0.83 -5.56 3.26
C ILE A 19 2.17 -5.21 2.62
N PHE A 20 2.41 -3.93 2.33
CA PHE A 20 3.60 -3.51 1.56
C PHE A 20 4.90 -3.61 2.37
N ILE A 21 4.84 -3.51 3.71
CA ILE A 21 6.03 -3.72 4.55
C ILE A 21 6.33 -5.22 4.75
N SER A 22 5.31 -6.08 4.78
CA SER A 22 5.50 -7.54 4.91
C SER A 22 5.89 -8.24 3.61
N HIS A 23 5.64 -7.59 2.47
CA HIS A 23 5.95 -8.10 1.13
C HIS A 23 6.75 -7.05 0.34
N PRO A 24 8.04 -6.82 0.67
CA PRO A 24 8.88 -5.79 0.04
C PRO A 24 9.09 -5.99 -1.47
N GLU A 25 8.83 -7.19 -1.99
CA GLU A 25 8.81 -7.52 -3.42
C GLU A 25 7.64 -6.87 -4.17
N LEU A 26 6.59 -6.42 -3.48
CA LEU A 26 5.46 -5.72 -4.08
C LEU A 26 5.81 -4.27 -4.41
N ASN A 27 5.71 -3.93 -5.70
CA ASN A 27 5.88 -2.55 -6.15
C ASN A 27 4.55 -1.78 -6.11
N ALA A 28 4.38 -0.93 -5.09
CA ALA A 28 3.18 -0.10 -4.93
C ALA A 28 2.87 0.79 -6.15
N SER A 29 3.90 1.33 -6.81
CA SER A 29 3.75 2.14 -8.01
C SER A 29 3.23 1.33 -9.20
N ALA A 30 3.63 0.06 -9.34
CA ALA A 30 3.13 -0.83 -10.37
C ALA A 30 1.66 -1.23 -10.12
N VAL A 31 1.29 -1.53 -8.87
CA VAL A 31 -0.11 -1.79 -8.49
C VAL A 31 -0.99 -0.58 -8.79
N ALA A 32 -0.55 0.63 -8.43
CA ALA A 32 -1.27 1.86 -8.73
C ALA A 32 -1.51 2.04 -10.24
N ARG A 33 -0.47 1.80 -11.05
CA ARG A 33 -0.57 1.87 -12.51
C ARG A 33 -1.56 0.86 -13.08
N ARG A 34 -1.55 -0.39 -12.60
CA ARG A 34 -2.50 -1.44 -13.03
C ARG A 34 -3.95 -1.07 -12.68
N MET A 35 -4.18 -0.44 -11.54
CA MET A 35 -5.50 0.06 -11.14
C MET A 35 -5.94 1.33 -11.88
N GLY A 36 -5.07 1.97 -12.67
CA GLY A 36 -5.36 3.26 -13.30
C GLY A 36 -5.46 4.42 -12.30
N ILE A 37 -4.74 4.35 -11.17
CA ILE A 37 -4.73 5.40 -10.14
C ILE A 37 -3.34 6.03 -10.03
N SER A 38 -3.26 7.26 -9.51
CA SER A 38 -1.97 7.89 -9.30
C SER A 38 -1.16 7.20 -8.20
N GLN A 39 0.17 7.13 -8.37
CA GLN A 39 1.08 6.59 -7.36
C GLN A 39 1.00 7.39 -6.05
N SER A 40 0.76 8.71 -6.15
CA SER A 40 0.54 9.58 -4.99
C SER A 40 -0.74 9.21 -4.21
N LEU A 41 -1.82 8.85 -4.90
CA LEU A 41 -3.03 8.38 -4.20
C LEU A 41 -2.77 7.05 -3.49
N MET A 42 -2.06 6.13 -4.14
CA MET A 42 -1.68 4.86 -3.52
C MET A 42 -0.79 5.07 -2.29
N SER A 43 0.21 5.96 -2.36
CA SER A 43 1.08 6.27 -1.20
C SER A 43 0.32 6.95 -0.06
N GLN A 44 -0.67 7.80 -0.37
CA GLN A 44 -1.57 8.39 0.62
C GLN A 44 -2.45 7.35 1.31
N TYR A 45 -2.89 6.30 0.58
CA TYR A 45 -3.61 5.18 1.18
C TYR A 45 -2.71 4.32 2.08
N ILE A 46 -1.51 3.97 1.61
CA ILE A 46 -0.53 3.18 2.39
C ILE A 46 -0.16 3.92 3.67
N SER A 47 0.19 5.20 3.57
CA SER A 47 0.57 6.03 4.73
C SER A 47 -0.60 6.45 5.62
N GLY A 48 -1.86 6.15 5.24
CA GLY A 48 -3.06 6.53 5.99
C GLY A 48 -3.41 8.01 5.95
N ILE A 49 -2.80 8.81 5.07
CA ILE A 49 -3.21 10.21 4.83
C ILE A 49 -4.63 10.26 4.24
N LYS A 50 -4.95 9.30 3.37
CA LYS A 50 -6.31 9.08 2.88
C LYS A 50 -6.77 7.68 3.28
N LYS A 51 -8.05 7.57 3.63
CA LYS A 51 -8.67 6.27 3.91
C LYS A 51 -9.43 5.80 2.67
N PRO A 52 -9.08 4.66 2.05
CA PRO A 52 -9.89 4.08 1.00
C PRO A 52 -11.26 3.63 1.55
N SER A 53 -12.30 3.58 0.71
CA SER A 53 -13.52 2.85 1.06
C SER A 53 -13.23 1.35 1.13
N GLN A 54 -14.11 0.57 1.76
CA GLN A 54 -13.97 -0.89 1.83
C GLN A 54 -13.90 -1.52 0.43
N GLU A 55 -14.75 -1.07 -0.50
CA GLU A 55 -14.73 -1.51 -1.90
C GLU A 55 -13.39 -1.19 -2.58
N ARG A 56 -12.85 0.00 -2.31
CA ARG A 56 -11.57 0.42 -2.89
C ARG A 56 -10.41 -0.39 -2.33
N GLU A 57 -10.41 -0.68 -1.04
CA GLU A 57 -9.41 -1.54 -0.40
C GLU A 57 -9.48 -2.98 -0.95
N ALA A 58 -10.69 -3.53 -1.10
CA ALA A 58 -10.90 -4.83 -1.71
C ALA A 58 -10.36 -4.87 -3.16
N LEU A 59 -10.57 -3.82 -3.95
CA LEU A 59 -10.03 -3.73 -5.30
C LEU A 59 -8.49 -3.71 -5.33
N ILE A 60 -7.85 -3.01 -4.38
CA ILE A 60 -6.38 -3.01 -4.24
C ILE A 60 -5.88 -4.44 -3.95
N VAL A 61 -6.50 -5.12 -2.99
CA VAL A 61 -6.13 -6.49 -2.61
C VAL A 61 -6.36 -7.46 -3.77
N ASN A 62 -7.49 -7.37 -4.46
CA ASN A 62 -7.79 -8.22 -5.61
C ASN A 62 -6.80 -8.00 -6.74
N THR A 63 -6.42 -6.74 -7.01
CA THR A 63 -5.39 -6.43 -8.01
C THR A 63 -4.09 -7.13 -7.67
N ILE A 64 -3.61 -7.04 -6.43
CA ILE A 64 -2.39 -7.73 -5.96
C ILE A 64 -2.49 -9.24 -6.14
N LYS A 65 -3.63 -9.85 -5.75
CA LYS A 65 -3.87 -11.28 -5.92
C LYS A 65 -3.86 -11.70 -7.39
N ASP A 66 -4.43 -10.89 -8.26
CA ASP A 66 -4.47 -11.18 -9.69
C ASP A 66 -3.07 -11.06 -10.32
N ILE A 67 -2.24 -10.10 -9.89
CA ILE A 67 -0.81 -10.09 -10.25
C ILE A 67 -0.15 -11.42 -9.82
N GLY A 68 -0.36 -11.84 -8.57
CA GLY A 68 0.19 -13.10 -8.06
C GLY A 68 -0.24 -14.32 -8.88
N LYS A 69 -1.52 -14.41 -9.25
CA LYS A 69 -2.03 -15.48 -10.13
C LYS A 69 -1.38 -15.46 -11.51
N GLU A 70 -1.27 -14.28 -12.12
CA GLU A 70 -0.59 -14.12 -13.40
C GLU A 70 0.86 -14.57 -13.34
N LEU A 71 1.59 -14.19 -12.28
CA LEU A 71 2.97 -14.63 -12.06
C LEU A 71 3.09 -16.16 -11.92
N MET A 72 2.12 -16.82 -11.26
CA MET A 72 2.09 -18.28 -11.15
C MET A 72 1.81 -18.98 -12.49
N MET A 73 1.19 -18.29 -13.46
CA MET A 73 0.94 -18.81 -14.80
C MET A 73 2.10 -18.59 -15.78
N ILE A 74 3.20 -17.95 -15.34
CA ILE A 74 4.41 -17.81 -16.15
C ILE A 74 5.15 -19.15 -16.17
N VAL A 75 4.72 -20.04 -17.08
CA VAL A 75 5.36 -21.31 -17.45
C VAL A 75 4.96 -21.73 -18.85
#